data_AF-A0AA91A532-F1
#
_entry.id   AF-A0AA91A532-F1
#
_cell.length_a   1.000
_cell.length_b   1.000
_cell.length_c   1.000
_cell.angle_alpha   90.00
_cell.angle_beta   90.00
_cell.angle_gamma   90.00
#
_symmetry.space_group_name_H-M   'P 1'
#
loop_
_entity.id
_entity.type
_entity.pdbx_description
1 polymer ?
#
loop_
_entity_poly.entity_id
_entity_poly.type
_entity_poly.pdbx_seq_one_letter_code
_entity_poly.pdbx_strand_id
1 'polypeptide(L)' 'WDSVSVERTLIDDSYQKGMEKGKAEGKHEANTETAQRLLAMGLSAEQVAKATQLSLEIIKNLSNS' A
#
# COMPACT_ATOMS: atom_id res chain seq x y z
N TRP A 1 41.39 -13.03 -1.64
CA TRP A 1 41.02 -12.29 -2.86
C TRP A 1 40.10 -13.17 -3.70
N ASP A 2 38.78 -13.12 -3.60
CA ASP A 2 37.92 -12.35 -2.69
C ASP A 2 36.53 -13.03 -2.65
N SER A 3 36.33 -13.98 -1.72
CA SER A 3 35.00 -14.57 -1.44
C SER A 3 34.01 -13.55 -0.85
N VAL A 4 34.42 -12.31 -0.61
CA VAL A 4 33.61 -11.21 -0.06
C VAL A 4 32.73 -10.54 -1.13
N SER A 5 32.99 -10.78 -2.42
CA SER A 5 32.30 -10.07 -3.49
C SER A 5 30.91 -10.63 -3.86
N VAL A 6 30.58 -11.87 -3.50
CA VAL A 6 29.25 -12.46 -3.79
C VAL A 6 28.18 -12.08 -2.75
N GLU A 7 28.60 -11.80 -1.51
CA GLU A 7 27.68 -11.50 -0.40
C GLU A 7 27.07 -10.10 -0.52
N ARG A 8 27.79 -9.15 -1.13
CA ARG A 8 27.32 -7.76 -1.33
C ARG A 8 26.17 -7.67 -2.34
N THR A 9 26.19 -8.51 -3.38
CA THR A 9 25.18 -8.50 -4.46
C THR A 9 23.85 -9.11 -4.03
N LEU A 10 23.88 -10.13 -3.17
CA LEU A 10 22.65 -10.76 -2.64
C LEU A 10 21.87 -9.83 -1.70
N ILE A 11 22.57 -8.96 -0.97
CA ILE A 11 21.96 -7.97 -0.08
C ILE A 11 21.26 -6.88 -0.88
N ASP A 12 21.80 -6.48 -2.02
CA ASP A 12 21.24 -5.42 -2.87
C ASP A 12 19.91 -5.84 -3.53
N ASP A 13 19.83 -7.06 -4.10
CA ASP A 13 18.59 -7.58 -4.72
C ASP A 13 17.46 -7.75 -3.69
N SER A 14 17.79 -8.21 -2.49
CA SER A 14 16.83 -8.39 -1.41
C SER A 14 16.34 -7.06 -0.83
N TYR A 15 17.21 -6.06 -0.71
CA TYR A 15 16.82 -4.72 -0.23
C TYR A 15 15.99 -3.97 -1.27
N GLN A 16 16.34 -4.05 -2.56
CA GLN A 16 15.55 -3.46 -3.65
C GLN A 16 14.15 -4.07 -3.74
N LYS A 17 14.03 -5.40 -3.73
CA LYS A 17 12.71 -6.07 -3.71
C LYS A 17 11.90 -5.73 -2.46
N GLY A 18 12.54 -5.66 -1.30
CA GLY A 18 11.89 -5.29 -0.05
C GLY A 18 11.34 -3.86 -0.07
N MET A 19 12.11 -2.91 -0.62
CA MET A 19 11.67 -1.53 -0.79
C MET A 19 10.52 -1.38 -1.78
N GLU A 20 10.55 -2.06 -2.93
CA GLU A 20 9.46 -2.00 -3.90
C GLU A 20 8.16 -2.60 -3.36
N LYS A 21 8.22 -3.77 -2.71
CA LYS A 21 7.04 -4.35 -2.06
C LYS A 21 6.50 -3.48 -0.93
N GLY A 22 7.37 -2.99 -0.04
CA GLY A 22 6.96 -2.16 1.09
C GLY A 22 6.32 -0.84 0.66
N LYS A 23 6.78 -0.25 -0.46
CA LYS A 23 6.20 1.00 -0.99
C LYS A 23 4.84 0.77 -1.66
N ALA A 24 4.64 -0.38 -2.30
CA ALA A 24 3.36 -0.76 -2.88
C ALA A 24 2.33 -1.15 -1.80
N GLU A 25 2.70 -2.05 -0.88
CA GLU A 25 1.85 -2.47 0.24
C GLU A 25 1.45 -1.28 1.13
N GLY A 26 2.41 -0.43 1.52
CA GLY A 26 2.12 0.73 2.36
C GLY A 26 1.19 1.76 1.69
N LYS A 27 1.24 1.90 0.36
CA LYS A 27 0.36 2.83 -0.35
C LYS A 27 -1.08 2.29 -0.44
N HIS A 28 -1.24 0.98 -0.64
CA HIS A 28 -2.56 0.35 -0.66
C HIS A 28 -3.20 0.34 0.72
N GLU A 29 -2.43 -0.04 1.75
CA GLU A 29 -2.89 -0.09 3.14
C GLU A 29 -3.32 1.29 3.65
N ALA A 30 -2.50 2.33 3.40
CA ALA A 30 -2.83 3.71 3.76
C ALA A 30 -4.11 4.20 3.06
N ASN A 31 -4.33 3.84 1.79
CA ASN A 31 -5.54 4.22 1.06
C ASN A 31 -6.78 3.51 1.63
N THR A 32 -6.69 2.23 1.97
CA THR A 32 -7.82 1.48 2.55
C THR A 32 -8.17 1.94 3.97
N GLU A 33 -7.17 2.20 4.83
CA GLU A 33 -7.39 2.77 6.17
C GLU A 33 -7.98 4.17 6.09
N THR A 34 -7.42 5.01 5.21
CA THR A 34 -7.97 6.35 4.96
C THR A 34 -9.41 6.24 4.49
N ALA A 35 -9.72 5.26 3.63
CA ALA A 35 -11.07 5.07 3.14
C ALA A 35 -12.06 4.71 4.25
N GLN A 36 -11.70 3.73 5.08
CA GLN A 36 -12.51 3.33 6.23
C GLN A 36 -12.71 4.48 7.21
N ARG A 37 -11.64 5.24 7.51
CA ARG A 37 -11.70 6.35 8.46
C ARG A 37 -12.61 7.48 7.97
N LEU A 38 -12.56 7.80 6.68
CA LEU A 38 -13.44 8.79 6.07
C LEU A 38 -14.90 8.32 6.02
N LEU A 39 -15.15 7.04 5.68
CA LEU A 39 -16.50 6.46 5.74
C LEU A 39 -17.07 6.51 7.17
N ALA A 40 -16.26 6.16 8.17
CA ALA A 40 -16.64 6.23 9.58
C ALA A 40 -16.92 7.66 10.06
N MET A 41 -16.29 8.67 9.44
CA MET A 41 -16.59 10.09 9.68
C MET A 41 -17.89 10.57 9.00
N GLY A 42 -18.58 9.71 8.24
CA GLY A 42 -19.83 10.05 7.55
C GLY A 42 -19.64 10.64 6.15
N LEU A 43 -18.44 10.53 5.56
CA LEU A 43 -18.22 10.94 4.18
C LEU A 43 -18.82 9.94 3.19
N SER A 44 -19.32 10.44 2.06
CA SER A 44 -19.89 9.59 1.01
C SER A 44 -18.80 8.82 0.25
N ALA A 45 -19.12 7.60 -0.19
CA ALA A 45 -18.18 6.73 -0.91
C ALA A 45 -17.48 7.42 -2.10
N GLU A 46 -18.14 8.36 -2.77
CA GLU A 46 -17.56 9.18 -3.86
C GLU A 46 -16.46 10.14 -3.40
N GLN A 47 -16.63 10.76 -2.23
CA GLN A 47 -15.61 11.64 -1.65
C GLN A 47 -14.43 10.82 -1.15
N VAL A 48 -14.73 9.68 -0.52
CA VAL A 48 -13.71 8.75 -0.05
C VAL A 48 -12.91 8.16 -1.22
N ALA A 49 -13.58 7.78 -2.32
CA ALA A 49 -12.95 7.31 -3.55
C ALA A 49 -11.98 8.34 -4.14
N LYS A 50 -12.38 9.62 -4.19
CA LYS A 50 -11.51 10.70 -4.66
C LYS A 50 -10.32 10.96 -3.74
N ALA A 51 -10.53 10.97 -2.42
CA ALA A 51 -9.49 11.24 -1.44
C ALA A 51 -8.43 10.13 -1.38
N THR A 52 -8.84 8.88 -1.58
CA THR A 52 -7.97 7.70 -1.52
C THR A 52 -7.53 7.20 -2.88
N GLN A 53 -7.98 7.82 -3.97
CA GLN A 53 -7.82 7.32 -5.34
C GLN A 53 -8.26 5.85 -5.51
N LEU A 54 -9.20 5.37 -4.69
CA LEU A 54 -9.80 4.05 -4.80
C LEU A 54 -11.11 4.12 -5.58
N SER A 55 -11.45 3.05 -6.29
CA SER A 55 -12.72 2.94 -6.98
C SER A 55 -13.88 2.80 -5.99
N LEU A 56 -15.06 3.30 -6.37
CA LEU A 56 -16.31 3.19 -5.60
C LEU A 56 -16.65 1.73 -5.24
N GLU A 57 -16.31 0.78 -6.11
CA GLU A 57 -16.47 -0.65 -5.86
C GLU A 57 -15.67 -1.13 -4.64
N ILE A 58 -14.42 -0.69 -4.49
CA ILE A 58 -13.54 -1.06 -3.38
C ILE A 58 -14.07 -0.45 -2.10
N ILE A 59 -14.46 0.82 -2.15
CA ILE A 59 -15.01 1.56 -1.01
C ILE A 59 -16.30 0.89 -0.49
N LYS A 60 -17.20 0.47 -1.39
CA LYS A 60 -18.40 -0.29 -1.03
C LYS A 60 -18.07 -1.65 -0.42
N ASN A 61 -17.04 -2.33 -0.91
CA ASN A 61 -16.59 -3.61 -0.36
C ASN A 61 -16.02 -3.43 1.06
N LEU A 62 -15.26 -2.36 1.30
CA LEU A 62 -14.72 -2.01 2.62
C LEU A 62 -15.81 -1.70 3.66
N SER A 63 -16.95 -1.17 3.24
CA SER A 63 -18.09 -0.86 4.12
C SER A 63 -18.98 -2.06 4.44
N ASN A 64 -18.89 -3.15 3.67
CA ASN A 64 -19.71 -4.37 3.83
C ASN A 64 -19.00 -5.46 4.64
N SER A 65 -17.82 -5.15 5.19
CA SER A 65 -16.97 -6.08 5.94
C SER A 65 -17.01 -5.86 7.44
#